data_AF-A0A9Q0KC83-F1
#
_entry.id   AF-A0A9Q0KC83-F1
#
_cell.length_a   1.000
_cell.length_b   1.000
_cell.length_c   1.000
_cell.angle_alpha   90.00
_cell.angle_beta   90.00
_cell.angle_gamma   90.00
#
_symmetry.space_group_name_H-M   'P 1'
#
loop_
_entity.id
_entity.type
_entity.pdbx_description
1 polymer ?
#
loop_
_entity_poly.entity_id
_entity_poly.type
_entity_poly.pdbx_seq_one_letter_code
_entity_poly.pdbx_strand_id
1 'polypeptide(L)'
;MSDAYLEQVEELKEDVRRMLTANANESSKKLRLTDLLQQLGVAYHFEREIEEALKQIHDSPNGFDEIDLNTMALQFHLLRQQGYNVPCDAFNRLKDSKGSFRWELIKDVSGMLCLYEASYMKVHGEDILDESHVFTTTQLKSLVNELKPPLATQVMHALKQPLHKGMPRLKARQYISVYQQIEMRNETLLKLAKLDFNLLQSIHQRELCQLSSWNISASDQLPEYMKVLYFALLNVYREVEEDLREEGKSYRVYYAIEEVRHP
;
A
#
# COMPACT_ATOMS: atom_id res chain seq x y z
N MET A 1 1.84 -19.50 17.02
CA MET A 1 3.22 -19.11 16.67
C MET A 1 4.05 -19.13 17.95
N SER A 2 5.35 -19.39 17.84
CA SER A 2 6.26 -19.44 19.00
C SER A 2 6.62 -18.02 19.47
N ASP A 3 6.86 -17.84 20.76
CA ASP A 3 7.30 -16.56 21.33
C ASP A 3 8.59 -16.03 20.68
N ALA A 4 9.53 -16.93 20.33
CA ALA A 4 10.75 -16.58 19.61
C ALA A 4 10.49 -15.95 18.22
N TYR A 5 9.36 -16.30 17.58
CA TYR A 5 8.96 -15.71 16.30
C TYR A 5 8.49 -14.26 16.46
N LEU A 6 7.73 -13.98 17.53
CA LEU A 6 7.24 -12.64 17.83
C LEU A 6 8.38 -11.73 18.27
N GLU A 7 9.29 -12.24 19.10
CA GLU A 7 10.50 -11.54 19.52
C GLU A 7 11.35 -11.11 18.32
N GLN A 8 11.57 -12.02 17.36
CA GLN A 8 12.28 -11.70 16.12
C GLN A 8 11.59 -10.58 15.31
N VAL A 9 10.26 -10.58 15.23
CA VAL A 9 9.52 -9.53 14.52
C VAL A 9 9.71 -8.17 15.22
N GLU A 10 9.66 -8.13 16.54
CA GLU A 10 9.88 -6.90 17.30
C GLU A 10 11.32 -6.37 17.17
N GLU A 11 12.34 -7.25 17.20
CA GLU A 11 13.72 -6.86 16.94
C GLU A 11 13.89 -6.21 15.57
N LEU A 12 13.32 -6.82 14.52
CA LEU A 12 13.36 -6.27 13.16
C LEU A 12 12.63 -4.93 13.06
N LYS A 13 11.52 -4.74 13.78
CA LYS A 13 10.83 -3.45 13.83
C LYS A 13 11.71 -2.37 14.47
N GLU A 14 12.40 -2.67 15.57
CA GLU A 14 13.32 -1.71 16.18
C GLU A 14 14.47 -1.31 15.25
N ASP A 15 15.06 -2.27 14.53
CA ASP A 15 16.10 -1.96 13.56
C ASP A 15 15.59 -1.03 12.45
N VAL A 16 14.40 -1.28 11.92
CA VAL A 16 13.77 -0.42 10.91
C VAL A 16 13.44 0.96 11.47
N ARG A 17 12.98 1.04 12.72
CA ARG A 17 12.72 2.32 13.41
C ARG A 17 14.00 3.15 13.54
N ARG A 18 15.14 2.50 13.86
CA ARG A 18 16.45 3.17 13.86
C ARG A 18 16.86 3.66 12.47
N MET A 19 16.52 2.93 11.39
CA MET A 19 16.79 3.39 10.03
C MET A 19 16.00 4.66 9.67
N LEU A 20 14.76 4.80 10.13
CA LEU A 20 13.95 6.01 9.92
C LEU A 20 14.52 7.21 10.68
N THR A 21 14.98 7.01 11.92
CA THR A 21 15.47 8.11 12.78
C THR A 21 16.92 8.51 12.49
N ALA A 22 17.80 7.58 12.10
CA ALA A 22 19.22 7.85 11.84
C ALA A 22 19.46 8.72 10.59
N ASN A 23 18.54 8.69 9.62
CA ASN A 23 18.65 9.44 8.36
C ASN A 23 18.18 10.90 8.49
N ALA A 24 18.41 11.55 9.64
CA ALA A 24 17.84 12.85 9.99
C ALA A 24 18.00 13.92 8.88
N ASN A 25 19.16 13.94 8.22
CA ASN A 25 19.53 14.95 7.23
C ASN A 25 19.38 14.50 5.76
N GLU A 26 18.90 13.28 5.49
CA GLU A 26 18.83 12.71 4.13
C GLU A 26 17.39 12.46 3.68
N SER A 27 16.71 13.51 3.20
CA SER A 27 15.32 13.46 2.75
C SER A 27 15.06 12.39 1.69
N SER A 28 15.95 12.22 0.71
CA SER A 28 15.80 11.22 -0.35
C SER A 28 15.84 9.79 0.19
N LYS A 29 16.72 9.49 1.17
CA LYS A 29 16.75 8.18 1.82
C LYS A 29 15.50 7.93 2.66
N LYS A 30 15.03 8.95 3.39
CA LYS A 30 13.77 8.87 4.17
C LYS A 30 12.59 8.56 3.26
N LEU A 31 12.41 9.31 2.17
CA LEU A 31 11.33 9.09 1.18
C LEU A 31 11.38 7.67 0.61
N ARG A 32 12.56 7.20 0.18
CA ARG A 32 12.74 5.85 -0.34
C ARG A 32 12.41 4.78 0.69
N LEU A 33 12.84 4.97 1.95
CA LEU A 33 12.52 4.03 3.02
C LEU A 33 11.01 4.01 3.31
N THR A 34 10.36 5.18 3.37
CA THR A 34 8.91 5.29 3.55
C THR A 34 8.15 4.57 2.42
N ASP A 35 8.53 4.79 1.16
CA ASP A 35 7.94 4.10 0.01
C ASP A 35 8.07 2.58 0.13
N LEU A 36 9.28 2.09 0.44
CA LEU A 36 9.53 0.66 0.63
C LEU A 36 8.66 0.07 1.74
N LEU A 37 8.50 0.76 2.88
CA LEU A 37 7.65 0.29 3.97
C LEU A 37 6.18 0.21 3.57
N GLN A 38 5.69 1.18 2.79
CA GLN A 38 4.32 1.17 2.28
C GLN A 38 4.12 0.06 1.25
N GLN A 39 5.03 -0.08 0.28
CA GLN A 39 4.96 -1.11 -0.75
C GLN A 39 5.13 -2.52 -0.19
N LEU A 40 5.89 -2.70 0.89
CA LEU A 40 6.01 -3.97 1.62
C LEU A 40 4.85 -4.24 2.59
N GLY A 41 3.95 -3.28 2.79
CA GLY A 41 2.76 -3.43 3.62
C GLY A 41 3.02 -3.43 5.13
N VAL A 42 4.13 -2.84 5.57
CA VAL A 42 4.56 -2.79 6.98
C VAL A 42 4.62 -1.37 7.55
N ALA A 43 4.28 -0.35 6.76
CA ALA A 43 4.29 1.06 7.17
C ALA A 43 3.45 1.36 8.41
N TYR A 44 2.37 0.62 8.64
CA TYR A 44 1.47 0.81 9.79
C TYR A 44 2.14 0.58 11.16
N HIS A 45 3.30 -0.09 11.22
CA HIS A 45 4.09 -0.21 12.45
C HIS A 45 4.89 1.06 12.79
N PHE A 46 4.96 2.01 11.86
CA PHE A 46 5.87 3.16 11.89
C PHE A 46 5.15 4.48 11.55
N GLU A 47 3.84 4.56 11.75
CA GLU A 47 3.02 5.71 11.32
C GLU A 47 3.55 7.03 11.88
N ARG A 48 3.87 7.05 13.18
CA ARG A 48 4.41 8.23 13.86
C ARG A 48 5.76 8.65 13.28
N GLU A 49 6.69 7.71 13.10
CA GLU A 49 8.02 8.01 12.54
C GLU A 49 7.93 8.48 11.08
N ILE A 50 7.01 7.91 10.30
CA ILE A 50 6.74 8.31 8.92
C ILE A 50 6.16 9.73 8.89
N GLU A 51 5.17 10.03 9.73
CA GLU A 51 4.56 11.35 9.84
C GLU A 51 5.59 12.42 10.23
N GLU A 52 6.40 12.15 11.26
CA GLU A 52 7.48 13.03 11.70
C GLU A 52 8.50 13.27 10.57
N ALA A 53 8.89 12.22 9.83
CA ALA A 53 9.83 12.33 8.72
C ALA A 53 9.26 13.15 7.55
N LEU A 54 8.00 12.93 7.17
CA LEU A 54 7.36 13.66 6.07
C LEU A 54 7.09 15.12 6.43
N LYS A 55 6.74 15.40 7.70
CA LYS A 55 6.63 16.77 8.21
C LYS A 55 7.95 17.53 8.10
N GLN A 56 9.05 16.92 8.53
CA GLN A 56 10.39 17.53 8.39
C GLN A 56 10.75 17.83 6.93
N ILE A 57 10.39 16.94 6.01
CA ILE A 57 10.64 17.12 4.57
C ILE A 57 9.79 18.25 4.01
N HIS A 58 8.53 18.34 4.41
CA HIS A 58 7.61 19.41 3.99
C HIS A 58 8.07 20.79 4.48
N ASP A 59 8.48 20.89 5.75
CA ASP A 59 8.86 22.15 6.40
C ASP A 59 10.28 22.59 6.02
N SER A 60 11.04 21.74 5.30
CA SER A 60 12.38 22.04 4.82
C SER A 60 12.35 23.20 3.81
N PRO A 61 13.24 24.21 3.95
CA PRO A 61 13.33 25.31 3.00
C PRO A 61 13.83 24.87 1.62
N ASN A 62 14.50 23.71 1.56
CA ASN A 62 14.87 23.06 0.31
C ASN A 62 13.62 22.43 -0.29
N GLY A 63 13.03 23.12 -1.27
CA GLY A 63 11.87 22.64 -2.01
C GLY A 63 12.24 21.52 -3.00
N PHE A 64 11.67 21.58 -4.19
CA PHE A 64 11.95 20.61 -5.25
C PHE A 64 13.23 20.92 -6.05
N ASP A 65 13.95 21.99 -5.73
CA ASP A 65 15.08 22.46 -6.53
C ASP A 65 16.24 21.45 -6.55
N GLU A 66 16.81 21.24 -7.73
CA GLU A 66 17.99 20.37 -7.97
C GLU A 66 17.86 18.86 -7.67
N ILE A 67 16.69 18.35 -7.24
CA ILE A 67 16.50 16.89 -7.06
C ILE A 67 16.15 16.15 -8.37
N ASP A 68 16.48 14.86 -8.43
CA ASP A 68 16.14 14.00 -9.56
C ASP A 68 14.62 13.75 -9.70
N LEU A 69 14.20 13.26 -10.88
CA LEU A 69 12.79 13.00 -11.19
C LEU A 69 12.14 12.04 -10.19
N ASN A 70 12.85 10.96 -9.83
CA ASN A 70 12.34 9.95 -8.91
C ASN A 70 12.09 10.56 -7.53
N THR A 71 13.06 11.28 -6.98
CA THR A 71 12.92 11.93 -5.67
C THR A 71 11.80 12.99 -5.67
N MET A 72 11.70 13.82 -6.72
CA MET A 72 10.59 14.79 -6.85
C MET A 72 9.23 14.11 -6.83
N ALA A 73 9.02 13.14 -7.72
CA ALA A 73 7.74 12.50 -7.88
C ALA A 73 7.34 11.75 -6.59
N LEU A 74 8.31 11.11 -5.93
CA LEU A 74 8.07 10.40 -4.69
C LEU A 74 7.73 11.34 -3.53
N GLN A 75 8.46 12.46 -3.39
CA GLN A 75 8.15 13.48 -2.39
C GLN A 75 6.74 14.03 -2.58
N PHE A 76 6.38 14.40 -3.81
CA PHE A 76 5.04 14.89 -4.13
C PHE A 76 3.95 13.86 -3.78
N HIS A 77 4.14 12.61 -4.21
CA HIS A 77 3.19 11.53 -3.97
C HIS A 77 2.98 11.27 -2.48
N LEU A 78 4.06 11.08 -1.71
CA LEU A 78 4.00 10.73 -0.29
C LEU A 78 3.43 11.88 0.56
N LEU A 79 3.82 13.13 0.28
CA LEU A 79 3.29 14.27 1.01
C LEU A 79 1.79 14.46 0.78
N ARG A 80 1.33 14.37 -0.48
CA ARG A 80 -0.12 14.48 -0.77
C ARG A 80 -0.93 13.34 -0.20
N GLN A 81 -0.38 12.12 -0.19
CA GLN A 81 -1.03 10.98 0.46
C GLN A 81 -1.27 11.22 1.96
N GLN A 82 -0.42 12.01 2.63
CA GLN A 82 -0.61 12.42 4.03
C GLN A 82 -1.44 13.69 4.21
N GLY A 83 -1.99 14.25 3.13
CA GLY A 83 -2.86 15.43 3.17
C GLY A 83 -2.13 16.78 3.12
N TYR A 84 -0.81 16.82 2.88
CA TYR A 84 -0.10 18.08 2.66
C TYR A 84 -0.48 18.69 1.31
N ASN A 85 -0.72 20.00 1.29
CA ASN A 85 -1.04 20.74 0.08
C ASN A 85 0.25 21.14 -0.67
N VAL A 86 0.81 20.20 -1.41
CA VAL A 86 2.03 20.40 -2.22
C VAL A 86 1.64 20.82 -3.64
N PRO A 87 2.10 21.97 -4.17
CA PRO A 87 1.78 22.39 -5.53
C PRO A 87 2.45 21.50 -6.57
N CYS A 88 1.80 21.29 -7.73
CA CYS A 88 2.31 20.46 -8.83
C CYS A 88 3.13 21.24 -9.87
N ASP A 89 3.29 22.54 -9.68
CA ASP A 89 4.01 23.46 -10.57
C ASP A 89 5.49 23.09 -10.76
N ALA A 90 6.10 22.45 -9.76
CA ALA A 90 7.45 21.91 -9.82
C ALA A 90 7.65 20.95 -11.03
N PHE A 91 6.60 20.26 -11.47
CA PHE A 91 6.67 19.38 -12.65
C PHE A 91 6.81 20.14 -13.97
N ASN A 92 6.53 21.46 -14.02
CA ASN A 92 6.68 22.25 -15.24
C ASN A 92 8.13 22.27 -15.75
N ARG A 93 9.10 22.12 -14.84
CA ARG A 93 10.53 22.03 -15.22
C ARG A 93 10.87 20.80 -16.05
N LEU A 94 9.98 19.80 -16.07
CA LEU A 94 10.13 18.59 -16.88
C LEU A 94 9.79 18.84 -18.35
N LYS A 95 9.15 19.97 -18.66
CA LYS A 95 8.77 20.38 -20.01
C LYS A 95 9.88 21.17 -20.69
N ASP A 96 9.90 21.13 -22.02
CA ASP A 96 10.73 21.96 -22.88
C ASP A 96 10.10 23.34 -23.13
N SER A 97 10.77 24.19 -23.91
CA SER A 97 10.27 25.53 -24.26
C SER A 97 9.00 25.52 -25.13
N LYS A 98 8.61 24.36 -25.68
CA LYS A 98 7.36 24.17 -26.44
C LYS A 98 6.22 23.67 -25.55
N GLY A 99 6.47 23.47 -24.26
CA GLY A 99 5.50 22.97 -23.29
C GLY A 99 5.30 21.46 -23.31
N SER A 100 6.16 20.70 -24.01
CA SER A 100 6.09 19.23 -24.08
C SER A 100 7.08 18.58 -23.12
N PHE A 101 6.76 17.41 -22.56
CA PHE A 101 7.71 16.67 -21.72
C PHE A 101 8.99 16.31 -22.48
N ARG A 102 10.14 16.58 -21.85
CA ARG A 102 11.47 16.29 -22.39
C ARG A 102 11.65 14.78 -22.64
N TRP A 103 12.11 14.41 -23.83
CA TRP A 103 12.30 13.01 -24.22
C TRP A 103 13.39 12.33 -23.39
N GLU A 104 14.35 13.09 -22.83
CA GLU A 104 15.43 12.59 -21.99
C GLU A 104 14.91 11.89 -20.72
N LEU A 105 13.70 12.20 -20.26
CA LEU A 105 13.07 11.60 -19.08
C LEU A 105 12.84 10.09 -19.26
N ILE A 106 12.73 9.61 -20.50
CA ILE A 106 12.53 8.20 -20.85
C ILE A 106 13.73 7.35 -20.39
N LYS A 107 14.91 7.95 -20.21
CA LYS A 107 16.11 7.28 -19.69
C LYS A 107 15.97 6.87 -18.22
N ASP A 108 15.15 7.57 -17.44
CA ASP A 108 14.87 7.27 -16.04
C ASP A 108 13.49 6.61 -15.89
N VAL A 109 13.44 5.32 -16.19
CA VAL A 109 12.21 4.51 -16.11
C VAL A 109 11.65 4.47 -14.69
N SER A 110 12.51 4.44 -13.68
CA SER A 110 12.11 4.46 -12.27
C SER A 110 11.48 5.81 -11.90
N GLY A 111 12.06 6.92 -12.33
CA GLY A 111 11.48 8.25 -12.18
C GLY A 111 10.14 8.39 -12.91
N MET A 112 10.02 7.84 -14.12
CA MET A 112 8.74 7.82 -14.85
C MET A 112 7.66 7.00 -14.15
N LEU A 113 8.02 5.87 -13.55
CA LEU A 113 7.09 5.06 -12.76
C LEU A 113 6.61 5.84 -11.52
N CYS A 114 7.51 6.52 -10.82
CA CYS A 114 7.13 7.38 -9.70
C CYS A 114 6.23 8.56 -10.16
N LEU A 115 6.53 9.18 -11.30
CA LEU A 115 5.70 10.26 -11.85
C LEU A 115 4.31 9.75 -12.25
N TYR A 116 4.23 8.53 -12.80
CA TYR A 116 2.96 7.86 -13.08
C TYR A 116 2.12 7.68 -11.82
N GLU A 117 2.71 7.19 -10.73
CA GLU A 117 2.00 7.03 -9.44
C GLU A 117 1.65 8.37 -8.79
N ALA A 118 2.52 9.38 -8.92
CA ALA A 118 2.27 10.75 -8.47
C ALA A 118 1.11 11.41 -9.20
N SER A 119 0.94 11.15 -10.50
CA SER A 119 -0.14 11.73 -11.32
C SER A 119 -1.55 11.40 -10.82
N TYR A 120 -1.70 10.32 -10.05
CA TYR A 120 -2.96 9.93 -9.45
C TYR A 120 -3.32 10.71 -8.17
N MET A 121 -2.39 11.48 -7.61
CA MET A 121 -2.63 12.39 -6.49
C MET A 121 -3.17 13.76 -6.95
N LYS A 122 -3.63 13.87 -8.20
CA LYS A 122 -4.16 15.10 -8.77
C LYS A 122 -5.46 15.54 -8.11
N VAL A 123 -5.63 16.84 -8.04
CA VAL A 123 -6.92 17.49 -7.74
C VAL A 123 -7.40 18.29 -8.95
N HIS A 124 -8.59 18.91 -8.84
CA HIS A 124 -9.14 19.70 -9.94
C HIS A 124 -8.26 20.93 -10.26
N GLY A 125 -8.07 21.21 -11.56
CA GLY A 125 -7.30 22.36 -12.03
C GLY A 125 -5.80 22.12 -12.21
N GLU A 126 -5.35 20.86 -12.12
CA GLU A 126 -3.94 20.48 -12.22
C GLU A 126 -3.61 19.76 -13.52
N ASP A 127 -3.76 20.46 -14.64
CA ASP A 127 -3.63 19.90 -15.99
C ASP A 127 -2.28 19.21 -16.23
N ILE A 128 -1.21 19.70 -15.59
CA ILE A 128 0.12 19.08 -15.71
C ILE A 128 0.16 17.63 -15.23
N LEU A 129 -0.64 17.26 -14.23
CA LEU A 129 -0.69 15.88 -13.74
C LEU A 129 -1.47 14.99 -14.71
N ASP A 130 -2.49 15.54 -15.38
CA ASP A 130 -3.19 14.86 -16.47
C ASP A 130 -2.25 14.59 -17.66
N GLU A 131 -1.48 15.60 -18.06
CA GLU A 131 -0.46 15.43 -19.10
C GLU A 131 0.64 14.45 -18.67
N SER A 132 1.07 14.51 -17.40
CA SER A 132 2.05 13.58 -16.82
C SER A 132 1.54 12.15 -16.87
N HIS A 133 0.26 11.94 -16.55
CA HIS A 133 -0.39 10.64 -16.59
C HIS A 133 -0.37 10.05 -18.00
N VAL A 134 -0.79 10.84 -19.01
CA VAL A 134 -0.82 10.43 -20.42
C VAL A 134 0.59 10.13 -20.92
N PHE A 135 1.54 11.02 -20.65
CA PHE A 135 2.93 10.88 -21.06
C PHE A 135 3.55 9.60 -20.48
N THR A 136 3.56 9.46 -19.16
CA THR A 136 4.18 8.31 -18.48
C THR A 136 3.51 7.00 -18.87
N THR A 137 2.18 6.95 -18.96
CA THR A 137 1.46 5.74 -19.41
C THR A 137 1.87 5.32 -20.81
N THR A 138 1.99 6.27 -21.73
CA THR A 138 2.36 5.99 -23.13
C THR A 138 3.79 5.44 -23.21
N GLN A 139 4.74 6.09 -22.54
CA GLN A 139 6.14 5.71 -22.60
C GLN A 139 6.43 4.42 -21.81
N LEU A 140 5.80 4.21 -20.65
CA LEU A 140 5.96 2.97 -19.90
C LEU A 140 5.41 1.76 -20.69
N LYS A 141 4.30 1.92 -21.42
CA LYS A 141 3.76 0.88 -22.30
C LYS A 141 4.69 0.53 -23.46
N SER A 142 5.36 1.52 -24.06
CA SER A 142 6.31 1.24 -25.15
C SER A 142 7.58 0.56 -24.65
N LEU A 143 8.08 0.95 -23.47
CA LEU A 143 9.34 0.42 -22.93
C LEU A 143 9.22 -0.97 -22.30
N VAL A 144 8.03 -1.37 -21.82
CA VAL A 144 7.88 -2.52 -20.91
C VAL A 144 8.48 -3.83 -21.44
N ASN A 145 8.44 -4.05 -22.75
CA ASN A 145 8.95 -5.26 -23.39
C ASN A 145 10.49 -5.29 -23.50
N GLU A 146 11.15 -4.14 -23.37
CA GLU A 146 12.61 -3.99 -23.44
C GLU A 146 13.26 -4.05 -22.04
N LEU A 147 12.46 -3.89 -20.99
CA LEU A 147 12.92 -3.90 -19.60
C LEU A 147 13.22 -5.32 -19.13
N LYS A 148 14.18 -5.44 -18.21
CA LYS A 148 14.48 -6.70 -17.52
C LYS A 148 13.74 -6.77 -16.18
N PRO A 149 13.37 -7.97 -15.69
CA PRO A 149 12.93 -8.14 -14.32
C PRO A 149 14.03 -7.71 -13.32
N PRO A 150 13.67 -7.18 -12.13
CA PRO A 150 12.31 -7.03 -11.61
C PRO A 150 11.57 -5.76 -12.08
N LEU A 151 12.26 -4.81 -12.72
CA LEU A 151 11.68 -3.52 -13.12
C LEU A 151 10.55 -3.66 -14.14
N ALA A 152 10.71 -4.54 -15.14
CA ALA A 152 9.64 -4.86 -16.10
C ALA A 152 8.35 -5.29 -15.39
N THR A 153 8.49 -6.18 -14.40
CA THR A 153 7.37 -6.68 -13.59
C THR A 153 6.69 -5.55 -12.82
N GLN A 154 7.45 -4.61 -12.23
CA GLN A 154 6.88 -3.45 -11.54
C GLN A 154 6.05 -2.57 -12.48
N VAL A 155 6.61 -2.23 -13.64
CA VAL A 155 5.94 -1.40 -14.65
C VAL A 155 4.65 -2.07 -15.14
N MET A 156 4.69 -3.37 -15.46
CA MET A 156 3.49 -4.11 -15.86
C MET A 156 2.39 -4.07 -14.80
N HIS A 157 2.75 -4.27 -13.53
CA HIS A 157 1.77 -4.27 -12.43
C HIS A 157 1.17 -2.88 -12.21
N ALA A 158 1.98 -1.81 -12.24
CA ALA A 158 1.52 -0.44 -12.06
C ALA A 158 0.58 0.01 -13.20
N LEU A 159 0.88 -0.36 -14.44
CA LEU A 159 0.01 -0.09 -15.60
C LEU A 159 -1.31 -0.87 -15.54
N LYS A 160 -1.31 -2.08 -14.96
CA LYS A 160 -2.54 -2.87 -14.77
C LYS A 160 -3.39 -2.32 -13.63
N GLN A 161 -2.75 -1.96 -12.52
CA GLN A 161 -3.42 -1.42 -11.34
C GLN A 161 -2.45 -0.49 -10.60
N PRO A 162 -2.72 0.81 -10.56
CA PRO A 162 -1.92 1.78 -9.80
C PRO A 162 -1.86 1.45 -8.31
N LEU A 163 -0.86 1.97 -7.60
CA LEU A 163 -0.69 1.75 -6.16
C LEU A 163 -1.91 2.24 -5.36
N HIS A 164 -2.34 3.48 -5.59
CA HIS A 164 -3.46 4.11 -4.88
C HIS A 164 -4.85 3.48 -5.15
N LYS A 165 -5.00 2.64 -6.19
CA LYS A 165 -6.23 1.87 -6.51
C LYS A 165 -6.11 0.40 -6.11
N GLY A 166 -5.00 0.00 -5.50
CA GLY A 166 -4.74 -1.37 -5.07
C GLY A 166 -5.22 -1.63 -3.65
N MET A 167 -5.69 -2.87 -3.40
CA MET A 167 -5.81 -3.34 -2.02
C MET A 167 -4.40 -3.47 -1.42
N PRO A 168 -4.06 -2.77 -0.32
CA PRO A 168 -2.70 -2.70 0.21
C PRO A 168 -2.05 -4.07 0.43
N ARG A 169 -2.79 -5.03 1.00
CA ARG A 169 -2.27 -6.38 1.28
C ARG A 169 -1.98 -7.20 0.03
N LEU A 170 -2.78 -7.09 -1.02
CA LEU A 170 -2.51 -7.77 -2.29
C LEU A 170 -1.29 -7.16 -2.99
N LYS A 171 -1.16 -5.83 -2.94
CA LYS A 171 0.01 -5.12 -3.46
C LYS A 171 1.28 -5.50 -2.72
N ALA A 172 1.24 -5.52 -1.39
CA ALA A 172 2.36 -5.97 -0.56
C ALA A 172 2.79 -7.40 -0.92
N ARG A 173 1.85 -8.32 -1.09
CA ARG A 173 2.16 -9.71 -1.46
C ARG A 173 2.88 -9.82 -2.81
N GLN A 174 2.47 -9.04 -3.80
CA GLN A 174 3.13 -8.99 -5.11
C GLN A 174 4.51 -8.35 -5.00
N TYR A 175 4.60 -7.22 -4.28
CA TYR A 175 5.84 -6.46 -4.17
C TYR A 175 6.92 -7.20 -3.38
N ILE A 176 6.59 -7.97 -2.34
CA ILE A 176 7.57 -8.82 -1.63
C ILE A 176 8.32 -9.74 -2.60
N SER A 177 7.62 -10.33 -3.58
CA SER A 177 8.24 -11.21 -4.59
C SER A 177 9.16 -10.45 -5.54
N VAL A 178 8.79 -9.22 -5.91
CA VAL A 178 9.61 -8.33 -6.75
C VAL A 178 10.83 -7.84 -5.98
N TYR A 179 10.65 -7.37 -4.75
CA TYR A 179 11.70 -6.83 -3.88
C TYR A 179 12.77 -7.89 -3.56
N GLN A 180 12.36 -9.16 -3.41
CA GLN A 180 13.28 -10.29 -3.25
C GLN A 180 14.23 -10.49 -4.44
N GLN A 181 13.88 -10.02 -5.65
CA GLN A 181 14.74 -10.16 -6.84
C GLN A 181 15.75 -9.01 -6.99
N ILE A 182 15.62 -7.94 -6.19
CA ILE A 182 16.54 -6.81 -6.22
C ILE A 182 17.86 -7.21 -5.56
N GLU A 183 18.98 -6.93 -6.22
CA GLU A 183 20.33 -7.33 -5.78
C GLU A 183 20.78 -6.57 -4.53
N MET A 184 20.64 -5.24 -4.51
CA MET A 184 21.04 -4.38 -3.38
C MET A 184 19.90 -4.14 -2.36
N ARG A 185 18.98 -5.10 -2.22
CA ARG A 185 17.84 -4.97 -1.30
C ARG A 185 18.28 -4.96 0.17
N ASN A 186 17.49 -4.30 1.01
CA ASN A 186 17.65 -4.40 2.45
C ASN A 186 17.00 -5.70 2.97
N GLU A 187 17.83 -6.61 3.46
CA GLU A 187 17.40 -7.92 3.97
C GLU A 187 16.55 -7.82 5.25
N THR A 188 16.79 -6.82 6.11
CA THR A 188 15.97 -6.58 7.31
C THR A 188 14.53 -6.27 6.91
N LEU A 189 14.33 -5.39 5.92
CA LEU A 189 13.00 -5.06 5.40
C LEU A 189 12.31 -6.27 4.76
N LEU A 190 13.03 -7.05 3.95
CA LEU A 190 12.46 -8.24 3.30
C LEU A 190 12.02 -9.28 4.34
N LYS A 191 12.85 -9.53 5.36
CA LYS A 191 12.52 -10.46 6.45
C LYS A 191 11.31 -9.97 7.23
N LEU A 192 11.29 -8.71 7.66
CA LEU A 192 10.15 -8.12 8.37
C LEU A 192 8.87 -8.27 7.57
N ALA A 193 8.87 -7.90 6.29
CA ALA A 193 7.69 -7.98 5.43
C ALA A 193 7.15 -9.41 5.27
N LYS A 194 8.04 -10.40 5.13
CA LYS A 194 7.64 -11.81 5.03
C LYS A 194 7.04 -12.34 6.33
N LEU A 195 7.67 -12.05 7.46
CA LEU A 195 7.21 -12.51 8.76
C LEU A 195 5.87 -11.84 9.12
N ASP A 196 5.77 -10.53 8.93
CA ASP A 196 4.54 -9.75 9.16
C ASP A 196 3.38 -10.25 8.30
N PHE A 197 3.63 -10.47 7.00
CA PHE A 197 2.60 -10.97 6.10
C PHE A 197 2.07 -12.35 6.54
N ASN A 198 2.97 -13.27 6.90
CA ASN A 198 2.59 -14.62 7.35
C ASN A 198 1.86 -14.59 8.70
N LEU A 199 2.31 -13.74 9.62
CA LEU A 199 1.67 -13.49 10.90
C LEU A 199 0.22 -13.07 10.70
N LEU A 200 -0.02 -12.01 9.93
CA LEU A 200 -1.37 -11.51 9.66
C LEU A 200 -2.21 -12.48 8.84
N GLN A 201 -1.62 -13.18 7.87
CA GLN A 201 -2.32 -14.24 7.14
C GLN A 201 -2.84 -15.32 8.08
N SER A 202 -2.05 -15.72 9.09
CA SER A 202 -2.50 -16.71 10.08
C SER A 202 -3.64 -16.20 10.96
N ILE A 203 -3.67 -14.90 11.25
CA ILE A 203 -4.75 -14.25 11.99
C ILE A 203 -6.01 -14.23 11.11
N HIS A 204 -5.93 -13.74 9.87
CA HIS A 204 -7.06 -13.71 8.94
C HIS A 204 -7.63 -15.10 8.67
N GLN A 205 -6.78 -16.13 8.54
CA GLN A 205 -7.24 -17.52 8.38
C GLN A 205 -8.01 -18.00 9.61
N ARG A 206 -7.54 -17.68 10.82
CA ARG A 206 -8.26 -18.02 12.05
C ARG A 206 -9.60 -17.29 12.12
N GLU A 207 -9.62 -15.99 11.84
CA GLU A 207 -10.84 -15.19 11.79
C GLU A 207 -11.85 -15.79 10.81
N LEU A 208 -11.41 -16.11 9.58
CA LEU A 208 -12.25 -16.77 8.58
C LEU A 208 -12.77 -18.14 9.04
N CYS A 209 -11.93 -18.95 9.69
CA CYS A 209 -12.38 -20.22 10.28
C CYS A 209 -13.48 -19.99 11.33
N GLN A 210 -13.33 -19.01 12.23
CA GLN A 210 -14.37 -18.69 13.22
C GLN A 210 -15.66 -18.19 12.57
N LEU A 211 -15.55 -17.28 11.59
CA LEU A 211 -16.70 -16.76 10.86
C LEU A 211 -17.46 -17.87 10.11
N SER A 212 -16.74 -18.80 9.48
CA SER A 212 -17.35 -19.95 8.79
C SER A 212 -18.09 -20.90 9.74
N SER A 213 -17.68 -20.96 11.01
CA SER A 213 -18.33 -21.85 12.00
C SER A 213 -19.75 -21.43 12.36
N TRP A 214 -20.13 -20.15 12.18
CA TRP A 214 -21.46 -19.59 12.46
C TRP A 214 -22.03 -19.96 13.85
N ASN A 215 -21.15 -20.08 14.85
CA ASN A 215 -21.49 -20.38 16.23
C ASN A 215 -21.24 -19.16 17.12
N ILE A 216 -22.14 -18.86 18.07
CA ILE A 216 -21.94 -17.84 19.10
C ILE A 216 -20.61 -18.06 19.83
N SER A 217 -20.26 -19.30 20.18
CA SER A 217 -19.02 -19.58 20.94
C SER A 217 -17.74 -19.26 20.15
N ALA A 218 -17.84 -19.06 18.84
CA ALA A 218 -16.72 -18.62 18.01
C ALA A 218 -16.36 -17.15 18.25
N SER A 219 -17.28 -16.34 18.80
CA SER A 219 -17.03 -14.93 19.13
C SER A 219 -15.90 -14.76 20.13
N ASP A 220 -15.72 -15.71 21.05
CA ASP A 220 -14.71 -15.63 22.11
C ASP A 220 -13.29 -15.70 21.55
N GLN A 221 -13.13 -16.26 20.34
CA GLN A 221 -11.85 -16.41 19.65
C GLN A 221 -11.61 -15.32 18.60
N LEU A 222 -12.58 -14.43 18.38
CA LEU A 222 -12.45 -13.29 17.47
C LEU A 222 -11.86 -12.07 18.20
N PRO A 223 -11.12 -11.20 17.49
CA PRO A 223 -10.72 -9.91 18.04
C PRO A 223 -11.92 -9.02 18.37
N GLU A 224 -11.73 -8.10 19.33
CA GLU A 224 -12.81 -7.24 19.85
C GLU A 224 -13.54 -6.45 18.76
N TYR A 225 -12.81 -5.94 17.78
CA TYR A 225 -13.39 -5.16 16.67
C TYR A 225 -14.31 -6.00 15.75
N MET A 226 -14.09 -7.32 15.65
CA MET A 226 -14.93 -8.21 14.84
C MET A 226 -16.15 -8.72 15.60
N LYS A 227 -16.06 -8.85 16.93
CA LYS A 227 -17.15 -9.40 17.76
C LYS A 227 -18.46 -8.66 17.55
N VAL A 228 -18.41 -7.32 17.51
CA VAL A 228 -19.59 -6.48 17.31
C VAL A 228 -20.32 -6.84 16.01
N LEU A 229 -19.58 -6.93 14.90
CA LEU A 229 -20.13 -7.26 13.59
C LEU A 229 -20.63 -8.70 13.55
N TYR A 230 -19.90 -9.64 14.14
CA TYR A 230 -20.27 -11.04 14.17
C TYR A 230 -21.54 -11.29 15.00
N PHE A 231 -21.66 -10.66 16.17
CA PHE A 231 -22.88 -10.73 16.97
C PHE A 231 -24.08 -10.08 16.27
N ALA A 232 -23.89 -8.92 15.63
CA ALA A 232 -24.94 -8.28 14.84
C ALA A 232 -25.45 -9.23 13.73
N LEU A 233 -24.53 -9.83 12.97
CA LEU A 233 -24.85 -10.80 11.93
C LEU A 233 -25.63 -12.00 12.48
N LEU A 234 -25.15 -12.63 13.55
CA LEU A 234 -25.83 -13.78 14.17
C LEU A 234 -27.20 -13.42 14.74
N ASN A 235 -27.36 -12.21 15.30
CA ASN A 235 -28.64 -11.77 15.83
C ASN A 235 -29.66 -11.50 14.72
N VAL A 236 -29.25 -10.89 13.60
CA VAL A 236 -30.12 -10.69 12.43
C VAL A 236 -30.68 -12.02 11.93
N TYR A 237 -29.82 -13.04 11.79
CA TYR A 237 -30.27 -14.35 11.33
C TYR A 237 -31.18 -15.05 12.35
N ARG A 238 -30.99 -14.81 13.65
CA ARG A 238 -31.86 -15.34 14.70
C ARG A 238 -33.24 -14.70 14.68
N GLU A 239 -33.31 -13.37 14.55
CA GLU A 239 -34.56 -12.61 14.46
C GLU A 239 -35.36 -13.06 13.22
N VAL A 240 -34.71 -13.16 12.06
CA VAL A 240 -35.34 -13.68 10.83
C VAL A 240 -35.82 -15.13 10.99
N GLU A 241 -35.09 -15.97 11.74
CA GLU A 241 -35.53 -17.34 12.03
C GLU A 241 -36.78 -17.37 12.92
N GLU A 242 -36.84 -16.50 13.93
CA GLU A 242 -37.99 -16.36 14.84
C GLU A 242 -39.23 -15.90 14.07
N ASP A 243 -39.12 -14.86 13.25
CA ASP A 243 -40.22 -14.36 12.40
C ASP A 243 -40.73 -15.46 11.44
N LEU A 244 -39.81 -16.15 10.75
CA LEU A 244 -40.17 -17.22 9.81
C LEU A 244 -40.68 -18.48 10.51
N ARG A 245 -40.41 -18.67 11.79
CA ARG A 245 -40.93 -19.81 12.57
C ARG A 245 -42.44 -19.70 12.76
N GLU A 246 -42.97 -18.49 12.94
CA GLU A 246 -44.42 -18.25 13.02
C GLU A 246 -45.14 -18.64 11.72
N GLU A 247 -44.46 -18.51 10.58
CA GLU A 247 -44.96 -18.88 9.25
C GLU A 247 -44.67 -20.34 8.85
N GLY A 248 -44.00 -21.13 9.69
CA GLY A 248 -43.56 -22.50 9.35
C GLY A 248 -42.47 -22.56 8.26
N LYS A 249 -41.71 -21.47 8.08
CA LYS A 249 -40.70 -21.30 7.00
C LYS A 249 -39.27 -21.14 7.51
N SER A 250 -38.99 -21.38 8.79
CA SER A 250 -37.66 -21.21 9.41
C SER A 250 -36.54 -21.98 8.71
N TYR A 251 -36.84 -23.11 8.07
CA TYR A 251 -35.88 -23.90 7.28
C TYR A 251 -35.19 -23.09 6.15
N ARG A 252 -35.78 -21.98 5.69
CA ARG A 252 -35.19 -21.09 4.68
C ARG A 252 -33.93 -20.38 5.18
N VAL A 253 -33.85 -20.11 6.49
CA VAL A 253 -32.69 -19.46 7.11
C VAL A 253 -31.45 -20.33 7.00
N TYR A 254 -31.60 -21.65 7.12
CA TYR A 254 -30.50 -22.60 6.92
C TYR A 254 -29.85 -22.42 5.54
N TYR A 255 -30.63 -22.37 4.47
CA TYR A 255 -30.10 -22.17 3.12
C TYR A 255 -29.42 -20.80 2.94
N ALA A 256 -29.97 -19.75 3.56
CA ALA A 256 -29.37 -18.43 3.53
C ALA A 256 -28.03 -18.38 4.32
N ILE A 257 -27.89 -19.14 5.39
CA ILE A 257 -26.62 -19.27 6.14
C ILE A 257 -25.61 -20.04 5.31
N GLU A 258 -26.00 -21.14 4.66
CA GLU A 258 -25.10 -21.95 3.83
C GLU A 258 -24.58 -21.18 2.62
N GLU A 259 -25.41 -20.35 1.97
CA GLU A 259 -24.97 -19.41 0.91
C GLU A 259 -23.90 -18.43 1.42
N VAL A 260 -24.03 -17.92 2.64
CA VAL A 260 -23.04 -16.98 3.21
C VAL A 260 -21.78 -17.69 3.69
N ARG A 261 -21.88 -18.94 4.16
CA ARG A 261 -20.72 -19.77 4.54
C ARG A 261 -19.89 -20.20 3.33
N HIS A 262 -20.51 -20.34 2.17
CA HIS A 262 -19.89 -20.87 0.95
C HIS A 262 -20.08 -19.92 -0.25
N PRO A 263 -19.42 -18.74 -0.25
CA PRO A 263 -19.49 -17.76 -1.34
C PRO A 263 -18.74 -18.18 -2.61
#